data_AF-A0A517QJ77-F1
#
_entry.id   AF-A0A517QJ77-F1
#
_cell.length_a   1.000
_cell.length_b   1.000
_cell.length_c   1.000
_cell.angle_alpha   90.00
_cell.angle_beta   90.00
_cell.angle_gamma   90.00
#
_symmetry.space_group_name_H-M   'P 1'
#
loop_
_entity.id
_entity.type
_entity.pdbx_description
1 polymer ?
#
loop_
_entity_poly.entity_id
_entity_poly.type
_entity_poly.pdbx_seq_one_letter_code
_entity_poly.pdbx_strand_id
1 'polypeptide(L)'
;MSKKRENEQSEIKEQGIEELQKRYNDLNTRKIQAETNLLNSQKQLETHKSQAREKYGTDDVAELRKQLEEMKAENERKRREYQESLDRIEKDLTQVDEKFADAATSSTEAEGSE
;
A
#
# COMPACT_ATOMS: atom_id res chain seq x y z
N MET A 1 11.43 36.46 -56.02
CA MET A 1 10.85 35.21 -55.46
C MET A 1 12.04 34.29 -55.19
N SER A 2 12.46 33.90 -53.99
CA SER A 2 11.92 34.02 -52.66
C SER A 2 13.08 34.07 -51.66
N LYS A 3 12.95 35.02 -50.76
CA LYS A 3 13.69 35.30 -49.53
C LYS A 3 14.43 34.11 -48.89
N LYS A 4 15.69 34.42 -48.54
CA LYS A 4 16.32 34.16 -47.22
C LYS A 4 16.14 32.74 -46.67
N ARG A 5 17.01 31.84 -47.14
CA ARG A 5 17.69 30.91 -46.22
C ARG A 5 18.90 31.64 -45.63
N GLU A 6 18.65 32.70 -44.87
CA GLU A 6 19.63 33.24 -43.91
C GLU A 6 19.51 32.29 -42.71
N ASN A 7 20.29 31.21 -42.74
CA ASN A 7 21.41 31.09 -41.85
C ASN A 7 20.96 31.18 -40.38
N GLU A 8 20.26 30.14 -39.91
CA GLU A 8 20.08 29.81 -38.49
C GLU A 8 21.42 29.33 -37.87
N GLN A 9 22.52 29.95 -38.26
CA GLN A 9 23.69 30.00 -37.41
C GLN A 9 23.34 30.98 -36.32
N SER A 10 22.85 30.45 -35.20
CA SER A 10 22.90 31.13 -33.92
C SER A 10 24.33 31.66 -33.76
N GLU A 11 24.52 32.97 -33.99
CA GLU A 11 25.75 33.66 -33.64
C GLU A 11 26.05 33.29 -32.19
N ILE A 12 27.11 32.50 -31.97
CA ILE A 12 27.67 32.35 -30.64
C ILE A 12 28.30 33.71 -30.34
N LYS A 13 27.49 34.65 -29.86
CA LYS A 13 28.00 35.87 -29.25
C LYS A 13 28.90 35.41 -28.11
N GLU A 14 30.19 35.70 -28.21
CA GLU A 14 31.13 35.47 -27.13
C GLU A 14 30.55 36.11 -25.87
N GLN A 15 30.20 35.24 -24.92
CA GLN A 15 29.63 35.69 -23.67
C GLN A 15 30.73 36.40 -22.89
N GLY A 16 30.41 37.57 -22.34
CA GLY A 16 31.32 38.24 -21.41
C GLY A 16 31.64 37.32 -20.23
N ILE A 17 32.84 37.47 -19.67
CA ILE A 17 33.33 36.65 -18.54
C ILE A 17 32.33 36.64 -17.38
N GLU A 18 31.66 37.76 -17.11
CA GLU A 18 30.63 37.87 -16.06
C GLU A 18 29.41 36.98 -16.32
N GLU A 19 28.98 36.85 -17.57
CA GLU A 19 27.82 36.03 -17.94
C GLU A 19 28.16 34.53 -17.89
N LEU A 20 29.38 34.18 -18.30
CA LEU A 20 29.92 32.82 -18.13
C LEU A 20 30.04 32.44 -16.65
N GLN A 21 30.52 33.35 -15.81
CA GLN A 21 30.65 33.13 -14.37
C GLN A 21 29.27 32.96 -13.71
N LYS A 22 28.28 33.77 -14.10
CA LYS A 22 26.89 33.64 -13.64
C LYS A 22 26.29 32.28 -14.03
N ARG A 23 26.48 31.85 -15.28
CA ARG A 23 26.02 30.54 -15.78
C ARG A 23 26.70 29.39 -15.04
N TYR A 24 28.01 29.48 -14.80
CA TYR A 24 28.73 28.50 -14.02
C TYR A 24 28.16 28.39 -12.61
N ASN A 25 27.93 29.51 -11.93
CA ASN A 25 27.38 29.52 -10.58
C ASN A 25 25.98 28.88 -10.54
N ASP A 26 25.09 29.21 -11.50
CA ASP A 26 23.76 28.60 -11.60
C ASP A 26 23.84 27.09 -11.82
N LEU A 27 24.67 26.64 -12.77
CA LEU A 27 24.88 25.22 -13.05
C LEU A 27 25.47 24.49 -11.84
N ASN A 28 26.41 25.11 -11.13
CA ASN A 28 27.01 24.54 -9.92
C ASN A 28 25.98 24.42 -8.80
N THR A 29 25.12 25.42 -8.59
CA THR A 29 24.02 25.35 -7.64
C THR A 29 23.05 24.21 -7.99
N ARG A 30 22.66 24.10 -9.27
CA ARG A 30 21.78 23.02 -9.74
C ARG A 30 22.41 21.64 -9.57
N LYS A 31 23.71 21.52 -9.82
CA LYS A 31 24.46 20.27 -9.59
C LYS A 31 24.40 19.87 -8.12
N ILE A 32 24.72 20.78 -7.20
CA ILE A 32 24.69 20.52 -5.76
C ILE A 32 23.29 20.09 -5.31
N GLN A 33 22.24 20.75 -5.80
CA GLN A 33 20.85 20.38 -5.51
C GLN A 33 20.52 18.97 -6.01
N ALA A 34 20.92 18.63 -7.24
CA ALA A 34 20.69 17.31 -7.82
C ALA A 34 21.44 16.21 -7.03
N GLU A 35 22.70 16.44 -6.67
CA GLU A 35 23.49 15.52 -5.84
C GLU A 35 22.87 15.33 -4.45
N THR A 36 22.38 16.40 -3.84
CA THR A 36 21.68 16.35 -2.54
C THR A 36 20.39 15.53 -2.64
N ASN A 37 19.60 15.75 -3.68
CA ASN A 37 18.37 14.99 -3.91
C ASN A 37 18.66 13.51 -4.14
N LEU A 38 19.68 13.20 -4.94
CA LEU A 38 20.10 11.82 -5.18
C LEU A 38 20.49 11.11 -3.88
N LEU A 39 21.31 11.75 -3.04
CA LEU A 39 21.73 11.21 -1.75
C LEU A 39 20.52 10.95 -0.84
N ASN A 40 19.58 11.89 -0.78
CA ASN A 40 18.37 11.75 0.02
C ASN A 40 17.49 10.59 -0.47
N SER A 41 17.27 10.48 -1.78
CA SER A 41 16.48 9.39 -2.36
C SER A 41 17.14 8.02 -2.16
N GLN A 42 18.47 7.93 -2.26
CA GLN A 42 19.21 6.72 -1.96
C GLN A 42 19.05 6.30 -0.49
N LYS A 43 19.16 7.26 0.44
CA LYS A 43 18.95 7.00 1.87
C LYS A 43 17.54 6.51 2.18
N GLN A 44 16.53 7.12 1.55
CA GLN A 44 15.13 6.68 1.68
C GLN A 44 14.92 5.28 1.13
N LEU A 45 15.50 4.96 -0.03
CA LEU A 45 15.42 3.64 -0.64
C LEU A 45 16.02 2.56 0.29
N GLU A 46 17.21 2.81 0.83
CA GLU A 46 17.85 1.86 1.76
C GLU A 46 17.07 1.72 3.07
N THR A 47 16.47 2.80 3.55
CA THR A 47 15.57 2.75 4.71
C THR A 47 14.38 1.84 4.44
N HIS A 48 13.72 1.98 3.28
CA HIS A 48 12.57 1.15 2.91
C HIS A 48 12.96 -0.31 2.69
N LYS A 49 14.10 -0.59 2.05
CA LYS A 49 14.61 -1.96 1.92
C LYS A 49 14.91 -2.60 3.27
N SER A 50 15.55 -1.86 4.18
CA SER A 50 15.82 -2.35 5.53
C SER A 50 14.52 -2.66 6.28
N GLN A 51 13.52 -1.76 6.21
CA GLN A 51 12.21 -1.99 6.81
C GLN A 51 11.49 -3.20 6.20
N ALA A 52 11.60 -3.41 4.89
CA ALA A 52 11.03 -4.56 4.21
C ALA A 52 11.69 -5.86 4.67
N ARG A 53 13.03 -5.90 4.72
CA ARG A 53 13.79 -7.04 5.24
C ARG A 53 13.48 -7.34 6.69
N GLU A 54 13.35 -6.32 7.53
CA GLU A 54 13.02 -6.47 8.95
C GLU A 54 11.61 -7.05 9.14
N LYS A 55 10.61 -6.52 8.42
CA LYS A 55 9.21 -6.90 8.62
C LYS A 55 8.80 -8.17 7.88
N TYR A 56 9.39 -8.42 6.71
CA TYR A 56 8.93 -9.45 5.78
C TYR A 56 10.06 -10.41 5.36
N GLY A 57 11.27 -10.22 5.89
CA GLY A 57 12.45 -11.04 5.57
C GLY A 57 13.12 -10.72 4.23
N THR A 58 12.49 -9.90 3.38
CA THR A 58 12.92 -9.63 2.00
C THR A 58 12.60 -8.18 1.58
N ASP A 59 13.42 -7.62 0.69
CA ASP A 59 13.14 -6.36 -0.03
C ASP A 59 12.76 -6.60 -1.51
N ASP A 60 12.62 -7.85 -1.92
CA ASP A 60 12.17 -8.19 -3.27
C ASP A 60 10.66 -7.98 -3.40
N VAL A 61 10.27 -7.04 -4.27
CA VAL A 61 8.88 -6.70 -4.56
C VAL A 61 8.08 -7.90 -5.06
N ALA A 62 8.68 -8.81 -5.83
CA ALA A 62 8.00 -10.00 -6.32
C ALA A 62 7.69 -10.98 -5.18
N GLU A 63 8.64 -11.16 -4.27
CA GLU A 63 8.48 -12.02 -3.09
C GLU A 63 7.46 -11.43 -2.10
N LEU A 64 7.52 -10.11 -1.84
CA LEU A 64 6.52 -9.42 -1.01
C LEU A 64 5.10 -9.54 -1.58
N ARG A 65 4.95 -9.48 -2.91
CA ARG A 65 3.64 -9.70 -3.57
C ARG A 65 3.16 -11.12 -3.37
N LYS A 66 4.03 -12.11 -3.48
CA LYS A 66 3.69 -13.52 -3.25
C LYS A 66 3.23 -13.72 -1.80
N GLN A 67 3.98 -13.22 -0.83
CA GLN A 67 3.61 -13.29 0.60
C GLN A 67 2.24 -12.63 0.85
N LEU A 68 1.97 -11.48 0.21
CA LEU A 68 0.68 -10.79 0.34
C LEU A 68 -0.48 -11.65 -0.16
N GLU A 69 -0.34 -12.30 -1.31
CA GLU A 69 -1.39 -13.17 -1.86
C GLU A 69 -1.60 -14.42 -1.02
N GLU A 70 -0.53 -15.01 -0.48
CA GLU A 70 -0.62 -16.11 0.48
C GLU A 70 -1.36 -15.70 1.76
N MET A 71 -1.02 -14.54 2.34
CA MET A 71 -1.69 -14.01 3.52
C MET A 71 -3.17 -13.72 3.26
N LYS A 72 -3.53 -13.18 2.07
CA LYS A 72 -4.93 -12.97 1.68
C LYS A 72 -5.69 -14.29 1.59
N ALA A 73 -5.12 -15.29 0.94
CA ALA A 73 -5.73 -16.61 0.81
C ALA A 73 -5.93 -17.28 2.18
N GLU A 74 -4.96 -17.15 3.08
CA GLU A 74 -5.07 -17.68 4.43
C GLU A 74 -6.14 -16.94 5.24
N ASN A 75 -6.19 -15.61 5.15
CA ASN A 75 -7.23 -14.81 5.81
C ASN A 75 -8.62 -15.17 5.29
N GLU A 76 -8.77 -15.37 3.99
CA GLU A 76 -10.03 -15.79 3.38
C GLU A 76 -10.48 -17.16 3.89
N ARG A 77 -9.54 -18.10 4.03
CA ARG A 77 -9.80 -19.40 4.64
C ARG A 77 -10.24 -19.24 6.10
N LYS A 78 -9.47 -18.52 6.92
CA LYS A 78 -9.79 -18.30 8.33
C LYS A 78 -11.15 -17.62 8.50
N ARG A 79 -11.49 -16.65 7.64
CA ARG A 79 -12.79 -15.98 7.68
C ARG A 79 -13.93 -16.97 7.41
N ARG A 80 -13.78 -17.87 6.43
CA ARG A 80 -14.79 -18.91 6.15
C ARG A 80 -14.95 -19.87 7.32
N GLU A 81 -13.84 -20.39 7.85
CA GLU A 81 -13.86 -21.28 9.03
C GLU A 81 -14.52 -20.60 10.23
N TYR A 82 -14.25 -19.31 10.42
CA TYR A 82 -14.85 -18.52 11.49
C TYR A 82 -16.35 -18.31 11.27
N GLN A 83 -16.78 -18.01 10.04
CA GLN A 83 -18.20 -17.90 9.70
C GLN A 83 -18.94 -19.22 9.96
N GLU A 84 -18.41 -20.35 9.49
CA GLU A 84 -19.01 -21.68 9.73
C GLU A 84 -19.13 -21.99 11.23
N SER A 85 -18.15 -21.56 12.02
CA SER A 85 -18.18 -21.71 13.47
C SER A 85 -19.29 -20.88 14.10
N LEU A 86 -19.47 -19.63 13.66
CA LEU A 86 -20.54 -18.76 14.11
C LEU A 86 -21.92 -19.32 13.73
N ASP A 87 -22.12 -19.73 12.47
CA ASP A 87 -23.38 -20.29 11.99
C ASP A 87 -23.78 -21.54 12.80
N ARG A 88 -22.79 -22.37 13.17
CA ARG A 88 -23.01 -23.53 14.03
C ARG A 88 -23.44 -23.11 15.44
N ILE A 89 -22.74 -22.15 16.04
CA ILE A 89 -23.07 -21.66 17.38
C ILE A 89 -24.48 -21.06 17.40
N GLU A 90 -24.83 -20.25 16.40
CA GLU A 90 -26.15 -19.64 16.28
C GLU A 90 -27.25 -20.71 16.15
N LYS A 91 -27.01 -21.75 15.35
CA LYS A 91 -27.93 -22.89 15.24
C LYS A 91 -28.06 -23.64 16.56
N ASP A 92 -26.96 -23.94 17.23
CA ASP A 92 -26.97 -24.66 18.50
C ASP A 92 -27.70 -23.85 19.59
N LEU A 93 -27.52 -22.52 19.62
CA LEU A 93 -28.26 -21.62 20.51
C LEU A 93 -29.75 -21.60 20.21
N THR A 94 -30.14 -21.51 18.93
CA THR A 94 -31.55 -21.54 18.51
C THR A 94 -32.23 -22.83 18.98
N GLN A 95 -31.57 -23.98 18.83
CA GLN A 95 -32.09 -25.26 19.31
C GLN A 95 -32.24 -25.32 20.83
N VAL A 96 -31.33 -24.66 21.57
CA VAL A 96 -31.43 -24.55 23.02
C VAL A 96 -32.64 -23.70 23.38
N ASP A 97 -32.78 -22.52 22.76
CA ASP A 97 -33.90 -21.62 23.00
C ASP A 97 -35.25 -22.28 22.70
N GLU A 98 -35.37 -23.01 21.58
CA GLU A 98 -36.56 -23.79 21.22
C GLU A 98 -36.91 -24.84 22.30
N LYS A 99 -35.92 -25.64 22.74
CA LYS A 99 -36.13 -26.65 23.79
C LYS A 99 -36.62 -26.04 25.10
N PHE A 100 -36.10 -24.87 25.47
CA PHE A 100 -36.51 -24.19 26.70
C PHE A 100 -37.86 -23.48 26.56
N ALA A 101 -38.19 -22.98 25.37
CA ALA A 101 -39.51 -22.41 25.08
C ALA A 101 -40.61 -23.48 25.11
N ASP A 102 -40.36 -24.66 24.53
CA ASP A 102 -41.27 -25.82 24.56
C ASP A 102 -41.45 -26.37 25.99
N ALA A 103 -40.37 -26.38 26.79
CA ALA A 103 -40.43 -26.78 28.19
C ALA A 103 -41.26 -25.80 29.04
N ALA A 104 -41.21 -24.49 28.74
CA ALA A 104 -41.97 -23.46 29.44
C ALA A 104 -43.48 -23.48 29.09
N THR A 105 -43.83 -23.81 27.84
CA THR A 105 -45.23 -23.94 27.39
C THR A 105 -45.88 -25.22 27.92
N SER A 106 -45.18 -26.36 27.86
CA SER A 106 -45.68 -27.65 28.39
C SER A 106 -45.87 -27.66 29.92
N SER A 107 -45.08 -26.88 30.67
CA SER A 107 -45.29 -26.72 32.12
C SER A 107 -46.46 -25.78 32.46
N THR A 108 -46.79 -24.82 31.60
CA THR A 108 -47.93 -23.91 31.79
C THR A 108 -49.28 -24.57 31.46
N GLU A 109 -49.33 -25.48 30.49
CA GLU A 109 -50.56 -26.22 30.13
C GLU A 109 -50.93 -27.30 31.15
N ALA A 110 -49.95 -27.85 31.89
CA ALA A 110 -50.19 -28.87 32.92
C ALA A 110 -50.79 -28.32 34.23
N GLU A 111 -50.62 -27.02 34.52
CA GLU A 111 -51.19 -26.36 35.70
C GLU A 111 -52.57 -25.71 35.46
N GLY A 112 -53.02 -25.63 34.19
CA GLY A 112 -54.29 -24.99 33.82
C GLY A 112 -55.49 -25.94 33.67
N SER A 113 -55.32 -27.23 33.95
CA SER A 113 -56.35 -28.27 33.81
C SER A 113 -56.70 -28.96 35.13
N GLU A 114 -57.01 -28.16 36.16
CA GLU A 114 -57.61 -28.63 37.43
C GLU A 114 -58.92 -27.89 37.73
#